data_AF-A0A061G3R4-F1
#
_entry.id   AF-A0A061G3R4-F1
#
_cell.length_a   1.000
_cell.length_b   1.000
_cell.length_c   1.000
_cell.angle_alpha   90.00
_cell.angle_beta   90.00
_cell.angle_gamma   90.00
#
_symmetry.space_group_name_H-M   'P 1'
#
loop_
_entity.id
_entity.type
_entity.pdbx_description
1 polymer ?
#
loop_
_entity_poly.entity_id
_entity_poly.type
_entity_poly.pdbx_seq_one_letter_code
_entity_poly.pdbx_strand_id
1 'polypeptide(L)'
;MQNPSLPQLHPFLLFPSFILISLFVIVLGDGGFCSAPSILDQTDASSKPLYWKFTNPTLSPSHLQDLPGFTRSVYKRDHALITPESHVFSPLPDWTNTLGAYLITPAMGSYFVMYLAKMQENSRSGLPPHDVERFIFVIQGTITLTNTSGLSNKLMVDSYAYLPPNFEHSLKCDESATLAVFERRYAFLDNHMTGHIVGSTDKRPLLETPGEVFELRKLLPASIPYDFNIHIMDFQPGEFLNVKD
;
A
#
# COMPACT_ATOMS: atom_id res chain seq x y z
N MET A 1 -18.63 -71.39 66.48
CA MET A 1 -17.58 -71.78 67.45
C MET A 1 -16.56 -70.65 67.53
N GLN A 2 -16.24 -70.24 68.77
CA GLN A 2 -15.04 -69.49 69.23
C GLN A 2 -14.81 -68.02 68.78
N ASN A 3 -15.32 -67.10 69.61
CA ASN A 3 -14.61 -66.14 70.50
C ASN A 3 -13.04 -66.03 70.43
N PRO A 4 -12.39 -65.03 71.08
CA PRO A 4 -12.12 -63.62 70.73
C PRO A 4 -10.60 -63.26 70.74
N SER A 5 -10.14 -62.04 70.38
CA SER A 5 -8.98 -61.36 71.05
C SER A 5 -8.59 -59.95 70.51
N LEU A 6 -8.40 -59.06 71.48
CA LEU A 6 -7.80 -57.71 71.57
C LEU A 6 -6.27 -57.64 71.19
N PRO A 7 -5.56 -56.50 71.40
CA PRO A 7 -5.44 -55.25 70.63
C PRO A 7 -4.01 -55.09 69.99
N GLN A 8 -3.67 -54.00 69.27
CA GLN A 8 -2.30 -53.42 69.30
C GLN A 8 -2.10 -52.09 68.55
N LEU A 9 -1.14 -51.31 69.08
CA LEU A 9 -0.76 -49.92 68.83
C LEU A 9 0.12 -49.70 67.57
N HIS A 10 -0.06 -48.51 66.96
CA HIS A 10 0.84 -47.58 66.23
C HIS A 10 2.02 -48.06 65.35
N PRO A 11 2.28 -47.35 64.23
CA PRO A 11 3.32 -46.31 64.29
C PRO A 11 2.96 -44.97 63.62
N PHE A 12 3.66 -43.94 64.11
CA PHE A 12 3.71 -42.54 63.66
C PHE A 12 4.18 -42.41 62.20
N LEU A 13 3.52 -41.53 61.43
CA LEU A 13 4.09 -40.95 60.21
C LEU A 13 3.92 -39.43 60.27
N LEU A 14 5.06 -38.72 60.17
CA LEU A 14 5.23 -37.28 60.33
C LEU A 14 4.54 -36.48 59.23
N PHE A 15 3.81 -35.42 59.62
CA PHE A 15 3.37 -34.34 58.73
C PHE A 15 4.44 -33.23 58.69
N PRO A 16 4.98 -32.86 57.52
CA PRO A 16 5.63 -31.56 57.38
C PRO A 16 4.58 -30.48 57.10
N SER A 17 4.37 -29.60 58.07
CA SER A 17 3.67 -28.33 57.92
C SER A 17 4.53 -27.39 57.07
N PHE A 18 4.13 -27.15 55.82
CA PHE A 18 4.69 -26.06 55.02
C PHE A 18 3.79 -24.83 55.17
N ILE A 19 4.26 -23.89 56.00
CA ILE A 19 3.73 -22.53 56.12
C ILE A 19 4.04 -21.81 54.81
N LEU A 20 3.02 -21.54 54.01
CA LEU A 20 3.12 -20.70 52.82
C LEU A 20 3.10 -19.23 53.26
N ILE A 21 4.27 -18.60 53.39
CA ILE A 21 4.37 -17.16 53.65
C ILE A 21 3.98 -16.43 52.36
N SER A 22 2.81 -15.78 52.39
CA SER A 22 2.34 -14.89 51.33
C SER A 22 3.18 -13.61 51.32
N LEU A 23 3.94 -13.39 50.23
CA LEU A 23 4.58 -12.11 49.97
C LEU A 23 3.58 -11.22 49.20
N PHE A 24 2.85 -10.37 49.91
CA PHE A 24 2.07 -9.29 49.30
C PHE A 24 3.04 -8.20 48.85
N VAL A 25 3.35 -8.14 47.56
CA VAL A 25 3.99 -6.98 46.94
C VAL A 25 2.89 -5.97 46.60
N ILE A 26 2.81 -4.89 47.37
CA ILE A 26 2.00 -3.73 47.02
C ILE A 26 2.72 -3.01 45.87
N VAL A 27 2.24 -3.22 44.65
CA VAL A 27 2.63 -2.38 43.50
C VAL A 27 1.74 -1.14 43.53
N LEU A 28 2.36 0.01 43.84
CA LEU A 28 1.79 1.31 43.56
C LEU A 28 1.57 1.41 42.04
N GLY A 29 0.31 1.44 41.63
CA GLY A 29 -0.05 1.67 40.24
C GLY A 29 0.28 3.10 39.85
N ASP A 30 1.33 3.28 39.07
CA ASP A 30 1.42 4.39 38.13
C ASP A 30 0.80 3.93 36.80
N GLY A 31 0.02 4.81 36.17
CA GLY A 31 -0.88 4.48 35.07
C GLY A 31 -0.16 3.77 33.92
N GLY A 32 -0.52 2.51 33.69
CA GLY A 32 -0.03 1.72 32.57
C GLY A 32 -0.54 2.29 31.25
N PHE A 33 0.25 3.15 30.62
CA PHE A 33 0.27 3.21 29.16
C PHE A 33 1.00 1.95 28.67
N CYS A 34 0.31 1.12 27.89
CA CYS A 34 0.97 0.08 27.09
C CYS A 34 2.11 0.73 26.32
N SER A 35 3.35 0.50 26.76
CA SER A 35 4.53 0.93 26.04
C SER A 35 4.64 0.05 24.81
N ALA A 36 4.09 0.50 23.69
CA ALA A 36 4.41 -0.08 22.40
C ALA A 36 5.93 0.04 22.23
N PRO A 37 6.65 -1.05 21.90
CA PRO A 37 8.08 -0.93 21.62
C PRO A 37 8.25 0.05 20.47
N SER A 38 9.03 1.11 20.69
CA SER A 38 9.45 2.01 19.63
C SER A 38 10.35 1.22 18.69
N ILE A 39 9.78 0.70 17.59
CA ILE A 39 10.56 0.24 16.46
C ILE A 39 11.07 1.51 15.76
N LEU A 40 12.06 2.15 16.38
CA LEU A 40 13.01 2.94 15.64
C LEU A 40 13.86 1.92 14.88
N ASP A 41 13.46 1.66 13.64
CA ASP A 41 14.32 1.06 12.63
C ASP A 41 15.59 1.94 12.51
N GLN A 42 16.58 1.70 13.37
CA GLN A 42 17.96 2.16 13.19
C GLN A 42 18.71 1.25 12.21
N THR A 43 18.01 0.72 11.21
CA THR A 43 18.65 0.15 10.02
C THR A 43 18.88 1.31 9.06
N ASP A 44 20.14 1.64 8.83
CA ASP A 44 20.67 2.69 7.96
C ASP A 44 19.67 3.22 6.94
N ALA A 45 19.23 4.47 7.14
CA ALA A 45 18.32 5.17 6.24
C ALA A 45 18.85 5.25 4.78
N SER A 46 20.15 4.96 4.55
CA SER A 46 20.75 4.92 3.21
C SER A 46 20.55 3.61 2.44
N SER A 47 20.01 2.55 3.06
CA SER A 47 19.84 1.22 2.42
C SER A 47 18.44 0.95 1.88
N LYS A 48 17.43 1.75 2.28
CA LYS A 48 16.03 1.52 1.91
C LYS A 48 15.78 2.07 0.50
N PRO A 49 15.14 1.30 -0.39
CA PRO A 49 14.86 1.76 -1.75
C PRO A 49 13.85 2.92 -1.75
N LEU A 50 13.81 3.67 -2.85
CA LEU A 50 12.82 4.73 -3.06
C LEU A 50 11.39 4.18 -2.88
N TYR A 51 10.52 4.95 -2.25
CA TYR A 51 9.14 4.57 -1.89
C TYR A 51 9.00 3.36 -0.96
N TRP A 52 10.05 2.93 -0.25
CA TRP A 52 9.99 1.80 0.69
C TRP A 52 8.82 1.84 1.67
N LYS A 53 8.52 3.01 2.24
CA LYS A 53 7.41 3.18 3.19
C LYS A 53 6.02 3.00 2.55
N PHE A 54 5.90 3.09 1.22
CA PHE A 54 4.64 2.80 0.54
C PHE A 54 4.32 1.31 0.62
N THR A 55 5.30 0.46 0.34
CA THR A 55 5.13 -1.01 0.36
C THR A 55 5.32 -1.60 1.76
N ASN A 56 6.00 -0.87 2.65
CA ASN A 56 6.27 -1.22 4.04
C ASN A 56 5.86 -0.06 4.96
N PRO A 57 4.56 0.18 5.15
CA PRO A 57 4.07 1.29 5.95
C PRO A 57 4.51 1.16 7.41
N THR A 58 4.86 2.29 8.04
CA THR A 58 5.27 2.33 9.46
C THR A 58 4.23 1.69 10.37
N LEU A 59 2.95 1.96 10.11
CA LEU A 59 1.84 1.22 10.72
C LEU A 59 1.33 0.20 9.69
N SER A 60 1.78 -1.04 9.81
CA SER A 60 1.41 -2.13 8.92
C SER A 60 0.16 -2.87 9.42
N PRO A 61 -0.52 -3.64 8.55
CA PRO A 61 -1.67 -4.45 8.95
C PRO A 61 -1.35 -5.45 10.07
N SER A 62 -0.11 -5.99 10.12
CA SER A 62 0.30 -6.94 11.17
C SER A 62 0.36 -6.31 12.56
N HIS A 63 0.60 -4.99 12.67
CA HIS A 63 0.54 -4.29 13.95
C HIS A 63 -0.89 -4.16 14.51
N LEU A 64 -1.92 -4.45 13.70
CA LEU A 64 -3.33 -4.30 14.07
C LEU A 64 -4.03 -5.64 14.31
N GLN A 65 -3.30 -6.77 14.27
CA GLN A 65 -3.86 -8.12 14.35
C GLN A 65 -4.68 -8.38 15.63
N ASP A 66 -4.34 -7.71 16.73
CA ASP A 66 -4.99 -7.86 18.05
C ASP A 66 -6.08 -6.80 18.31
N LEU A 67 -6.49 -6.05 17.29
CA LEU A 67 -7.55 -5.04 17.35
C LEU A 67 -8.72 -5.42 16.42
N PRO A 68 -9.64 -6.30 16.86
CA PRO A 68 -10.72 -6.81 16.01
C PRO A 68 -11.58 -5.68 15.42
N GLY A 69 -11.67 -5.66 14.08
CA GLY A 69 -12.48 -4.68 13.34
C GLY A 69 -11.90 -3.26 13.27
N PHE A 70 -10.72 -3.02 13.84
CA PHE A 70 -10.08 -1.72 13.73
C PHE A 70 -9.58 -1.47 12.30
N THR A 71 -9.89 -0.29 11.77
CA THR A 71 -9.35 0.21 10.50
C THR A 71 -9.29 1.72 10.54
N ARG A 72 -8.28 2.29 9.87
CA ARG A 72 -8.19 3.73 9.64
C ARG A 72 -8.93 4.16 8.37
N SER A 73 -9.39 3.21 7.57
CA SER A 73 -10.10 3.49 6.33
C SER A 73 -11.49 4.07 6.60
N VAL A 74 -11.86 5.06 5.81
CA VAL A 74 -13.13 5.78 5.91
C VAL A 74 -13.65 6.05 4.50
N TYR A 75 -14.92 5.75 4.24
CA TYR A 75 -15.63 6.12 3.02
C TYR A 75 -16.79 7.07 3.36
N LYS A 76 -16.82 8.25 2.72
CA LYS A 76 -17.85 9.29 2.88
C LYS A 76 -18.41 9.70 1.52
N ARG A 77 -19.41 10.59 1.54
CA ARG A 77 -20.14 11.05 0.36
C ARG A 77 -19.23 11.67 -0.72
N ASP A 78 -18.21 12.41 -0.33
CA ASP A 78 -17.36 13.21 -1.23
C ASP A 78 -15.87 12.90 -1.16
N HIS A 79 -15.46 11.98 -0.28
CA HIS A 79 -14.07 11.57 -0.16
C HIS A 79 -13.94 10.18 0.47
N ALA A 80 -12.75 9.59 0.32
CA ALA A 80 -12.36 8.37 1.01
C ALA A 80 -10.91 8.45 1.47
N LEU A 81 -10.64 7.88 2.65
CA LEU A 81 -9.31 7.54 3.12
C LEU A 81 -9.20 6.01 3.07
N ILE A 82 -8.29 5.50 2.24
CA ILE A 82 -8.11 4.05 2.05
C ILE A 82 -6.69 3.70 2.52
N THR A 83 -6.59 2.78 3.47
CA THR A 83 -5.36 2.46 4.20
C THR A 83 -4.94 1.00 3.99
N PRO A 84 -3.64 0.66 4.16
CA PRO A 84 -3.09 -0.63 3.76
C PRO A 84 -3.82 -1.87 4.30
N GLU A 85 -4.33 -1.79 5.52
CA GLU A 85 -5.07 -2.88 6.18
C GLU A 85 -6.44 -3.17 5.57
N SER A 86 -6.95 -2.27 4.72
CA SER A 86 -8.24 -2.42 4.02
C SER A 86 -8.09 -2.71 2.52
N HIS A 87 -6.86 -2.89 2.02
CA HIS A 87 -6.65 -3.29 0.62
C HIS A 87 -7.14 -4.73 0.39
N VAL A 88 -8.07 -4.91 -0.54
CA VAL A 88 -8.58 -6.22 -0.94
C VAL A 88 -7.88 -6.68 -2.21
N PHE A 89 -6.90 -7.57 -2.07
CA PHE A 89 -6.17 -8.14 -3.21
C PHE A 89 -6.90 -9.37 -3.76
N SER A 90 -7.09 -9.39 -5.07
CA SER A 90 -7.67 -10.52 -5.81
C SER A 90 -6.97 -10.68 -7.17
N PRO A 91 -7.02 -11.84 -7.83
CA PRO A 91 -6.48 -11.99 -9.18
C PRO A 91 -7.07 -10.94 -10.13
N LEU A 92 -6.20 -10.19 -10.80
CA LEU A 92 -6.63 -9.13 -11.70
C LEU A 92 -7.09 -9.77 -13.03
N PRO A 93 -8.33 -9.56 -13.50
CA PRO A 93 -8.83 -10.19 -14.72
C PRO A 93 -7.94 -9.88 -15.93
N ASP A 94 -7.73 -10.88 -16.79
CA ASP A 94 -6.88 -10.83 -17.99
C ASP A 94 -5.38 -10.60 -17.75
N TRP A 95 -4.95 -10.44 -16.49
CA TRP A 95 -3.54 -10.39 -16.12
C TRP A 95 -3.07 -11.78 -15.67
N THR A 96 -1.82 -12.11 -16.00
CA THR A 96 -1.16 -13.35 -15.58
C THR A 96 -0.39 -13.10 -14.30
N ASN A 97 -0.56 -13.96 -13.29
CA ASN A 97 0.19 -13.96 -12.03
C ASN A 97 0.27 -12.58 -11.34
N THR A 98 -0.85 -11.86 -11.32
CA THR A 98 -0.93 -10.51 -10.74
C THR A 98 -2.14 -10.40 -9.82
N LEU A 99 -1.92 -9.87 -8.62
CA LEU A 99 -3.01 -9.50 -7.71
C LEU A 99 -3.30 -8.01 -7.83
N GLY A 100 -4.57 -7.65 -7.99
CA GLY A 100 -5.06 -6.29 -8.02
C GLY A 100 -5.83 -5.93 -6.76
N ALA A 101 -5.67 -4.71 -6.26
CA ALA A 101 -6.54 -4.09 -5.27
C ALA A 101 -7.11 -2.78 -5.82
N TYR A 102 -8.39 -2.79 -6.19
CA TYR A 102 -9.10 -1.57 -6.60
C TYR A 102 -9.31 -0.66 -5.39
N LEU A 103 -8.82 0.58 -5.49
CA LEU A 103 -8.95 1.61 -4.47
C LEU A 103 -10.11 2.54 -4.79
N ILE A 104 -10.17 3.03 -6.04
CA ILE A 104 -11.22 3.93 -6.51
C ILE A 104 -11.84 3.33 -7.78
N THR A 105 -13.16 3.39 -7.87
CA THR A 105 -13.90 3.01 -9.09
C THR A 105 -15.09 3.96 -9.30
N PRO A 106 -15.70 3.98 -10.51
CA PRO A 106 -16.88 4.80 -10.76
C PRO A 106 -18.07 4.54 -9.83
N ALA A 107 -18.11 3.40 -9.11
CA ALA A 107 -19.09 3.18 -8.05
C ALA A 107 -19.00 4.22 -6.91
N MET A 108 -17.86 4.91 -6.78
CA MET A 108 -17.64 6.00 -5.84
C MET A 108 -17.98 7.39 -6.43
N GLY A 109 -18.46 7.46 -7.68
CA GLY A 109 -18.76 8.71 -8.39
C GLY A 109 -17.57 9.31 -9.17
N SER A 110 -16.45 8.60 -9.29
CA SER A 110 -15.32 9.01 -10.13
C SER A 110 -15.55 8.67 -11.61
N TYR A 111 -14.75 9.29 -12.49
CA TYR A 111 -14.70 8.94 -13.93
C TYR A 111 -13.48 8.09 -14.30
N PHE A 112 -12.76 7.58 -13.30
CA PHE A 112 -11.56 6.77 -13.44
C PHE A 112 -11.56 5.64 -12.41
N VAL A 113 -10.76 4.61 -12.67
CA VAL A 113 -10.36 3.61 -11.68
C VAL A 113 -8.93 3.88 -11.23
N MET A 114 -8.66 3.63 -9.95
CA MET A 114 -7.31 3.59 -9.38
C MET A 114 -7.13 2.26 -8.67
N TYR A 115 -6.08 1.53 -9.00
CA TYR A 115 -5.78 0.26 -8.35
C TYR A 115 -4.29 0.01 -8.18
N LEU A 116 -3.94 -0.81 -7.21
CA LEU A 116 -2.60 -1.34 -7.03
C LEU A 116 -2.49 -2.69 -7.73
N ALA A 117 -1.48 -2.88 -8.56
CA ALA A 117 -1.17 -4.16 -9.18
C ALA A 117 0.13 -4.72 -8.60
N LYS A 118 0.04 -5.86 -7.91
CA LYS A 118 1.17 -6.63 -7.40
C LYS A 118 1.51 -7.74 -8.39
N MET A 119 2.43 -7.42 -9.29
CA MET A 119 2.98 -8.32 -10.28
C MET A 119 4.00 -9.26 -9.62
N GLN A 120 3.79 -10.57 -9.77
CA GLN A 120 4.72 -11.61 -9.27
C GLN A 120 5.66 -12.07 -10.40
N GLU A 121 6.52 -13.05 -10.10
CA GLU A 121 7.47 -13.61 -11.07
C GLU A 121 6.77 -14.07 -12.35
N ASN A 122 7.36 -13.76 -13.50
CA ASN A 122 6.84 -14.13 -14.82
C ASN A 122 5.38 -13.66 -15.08
N SER A 123 4.99 -12.51 -14.53
CA SER A 123 3.65 -11.94 -14.72
C SER A 123 3.55 -11.07 -15.97
N ARG A 124 2.31 -10.90 -16.44
CA ARG A 124 1.99 -10.12 -17.64
C ARG A 124 0.67 -9.38 -17.47
N SER A 125 0.58 -8.15 -17.98
CA SER A 125 -0.67 -7.40 -17.99
C SER A 125 -1.64 -7.81 -19.09
N GLY A 126 -2.93 -7.75 -18.81
CA GLY A 126 -3.99 -7.71 -19.82
C GLY A 126 -4.16 -6.32 -20.43
N LEU A 127 -4.70 -6.25 -21.65
CA LEU A 127 -5.11 -4.98 -22.26
C LEU A 127 -6.31 -4.39 -21.51
N PRO A 128 -6.42 -3.06 -21.41
CA PRO A 128 -7.63 -2.43 -20.89
C PRO A 128 -8.78 -2.57 -21.91
N PRO A 129 -10.04 -2.33 -21.50
CA PRO A 129 -11.18 -2.32 -22.41
C PRO A 129 -11.05 -1.28 -23.54
N HIS A 130 -11.89 -1.39 -24.56
CA HIS A 130 -11.95 -0.44 -25.68
C HIS A 130 -12.20 1.01 -25.18
N ASP A 131 -11.50 1.97 -25.79
CA ASP A 131 -11.49 3.41 -25.47
C ASP A 131 -10.97 3.77 -24.08
N VAL A 132 -10.37 2.81 -23.36
CA VAL A 132 -9.78 3.08 -22.06
C VAL A 132 -8.32 3.44 -22.23
N GLU A 133 -7.96 4.63 -21.77
CA GLU A 133 -6.57 5.05 -21.60
C GLU A 133 -6.04 4.56 -20.25
N ARG A 134 -4.74 4.27 -20.20
CA ARG A 134 -4.09 3.71 -19.00
C ARG A 134 -2.84 4.50 -18.67
N PHE A 135 -2.70 4.88 -17.40
CA PHE A 135 -1.46 5.38 -16.83
C PHE A 135 -0.93 4.40 -15.77
N ILE A 136 0.37 4.11 -15.82
CA ILE A 136 1.04 3.26 -14.84
C ILE A 136 2.21 4.00 -14.18
N PHE A 137 2.42 3.75 -12.90
CA PHE A 137 3.54 4.26 -12.12
C PHE A 137 4.20 3.11 -11.35
N VAL A 138 5.52 2.96 -11.48
CA VAL A 138 6.27 1.88 -10.81
C VAL A 138 6.67 2.34 -9.41
N ILE A 139 6.07 1.71 -8.40
CA ILE A 139 6.34 2.01 -6.99
C ILE A 139 7.47 1.13 -6.45
N GLN A 140 7.51 -0.13 -6.88
CA GLN A 140 8.52 -1.10 -6.47
C GLN A 140 8.87 -2.00 -7.64
N GLY A 141 10.13 -2.41 -7.69
CA GLY A 141 10.60 -3.41 -8.65
C GLY A 141 10.83 -2.82 -10.02
N THR A 142 10.68 -3.64 -11.05
CA THR A 142 10.93 -3.24 -12.42
C THR A 142 10.06 -4.04 -13.37
N ILE A 143 9.52 -3.36 -14.38
CA ILE A 143 8.73 -3.98 -15.44
C ILE A 143 9.32 -3.63 -16.81
N THR A 144 8.97 -4.42 -17.81
CA THR A 144 9.26 -4.12 -19.21
C THR A 144 7.95 -3.85 -19.94
N LEU A 145 7.83 -2.67 -20.54
CA LEU A 145 6.73 -2.28 -21.40
C LEU A 145 7.11 -2.55 -22.86
N THR A 146 6.28 -3.30 -23.58
CA THR A 146 6.43 -3.59 -25.01
C THR A 146 5.20 -3.14 -25.79
N ASN A 147 5.39 -2.56 -26.99
CA ASN A 147 4.31 -2.23 -27.91
C ASN A 147 4.34 -3.11 -29.18
N THR A 148 3.36 -2.95 -30.07
CA THR A 148 3.26 -3.69 -31.35
C THR A 148 4.39 -3.42 -32.33
N SER A 149 5.09 -2.29 -32.20
CA SER A 149 6.29 -1.99 -32.98
C SER A 149 7.53 -2.78 -32.54
N GLY A 150 7.42 -3.57 -31.46
CA GLY A 150 8.53 -4.34 -30.90
C GLY A 150 9.49 -3.51 -30.04
N LEU A 151 9.21 -2.22 -29.83
CA LEU A 151 10.02 -1.37 -28.96
C LEU A 151 9.74 -1.75 -27.50
N SER A 152 10.80 -2.02 -26.75
CA SER A 152 10.72 -2.35 -25.32
C SER A 152 11.36 -1.26 -24.47
N ASN A 153 10.68 -0.88 -23.38
CA ASN A 153 11.16 0.09 -22.40
C ASN A 153 11.17 -0.57 -21.02
N LYS A 154 12.34 -0.60 -20.37
CA LYS A 154 12.46 -1.05 -18.98
C LYS A 154 12.10 0.11 -18.05
N LEU A 155 11.09 -0.08 -17.22
CA LEU A 155 10.56 0.90 -16.27
C LEU A 155 10.92 0.45 -14.86
N MET A 156 11.79 1.23 -14.20
CA MET A 156 12.20 0.98 -12.82
C MET A 156 11.34 1.81 -11.86
N VAL A 157 11.56 1.69 -10.56
CA VAL A 157 10.94 2.57 -9.55
C VAL A 157 11.03 4.04 -9.98
N ASP A 158 9.94 4.78 -9.80
CA ASP A 158 9.76 6.19 -10.21
C ASP A 158 9.59 6.44 -11.72
N SER A 159 9.61 5.36 -12.52
CA SER A 159 9.22 5.42 -13.93
C SER A 159 7.70 5.30 -14.09
N TYR A 160 7.19 5.90 -15.16
CA TYR A 160 5.78 5.83 -15.54
C TYR A 160 5.60 5.67 -17.05
N ALA A 161 4.41 5.23 -17.43
CA ALA A 161 3.97 5.24 -18.82
C ALA A 161 2.50 5.64 -18.94
N TYR A 162 2.19 6.42 -19.97
CA TYR A 162 0.84 6.71 -20.41
C TYR A 162 0.58 6.04 -21.75
N LEU A 163 -0.54 5.34 -21.82
CA LEU A 163 -0.96 4.50 -22.92
C LEU A 163 -2.29 5.07 -23.43
N PRO A 164 -2.32 5.62 -24.67
CA PRO A 164 -3.53 6.14 -25.30
C PRO A 164 -4.66 5.11 -25.33
N PRO A 165 -5.92 5.55 -25.50
CA PRO A 165 -7.02 4.62 -25.72
C PRO A 165 -6.70 3.71 -26.92
N ASN A 166 -7.07 2.42 -26.79
CA ASN A 166 -6.89 1.41 -27.83
C ASN A 166 -5.42 1.12 -28.22
N PHE A 167 -4.45 1.63 -27.46
CA PHE A 167 -3.03 1.37 -27.72
C PHE A 167 -2.64 -0.05 -27.28
N GLU A 168 -2.27 -0.90 -28.23
CA GLU A 168 -1.81 -2.26 -27.95
C GLU A 168 -0.43 -2.26 -27.26
N HIS A 169 -0.38 -2.84 -26.07
CA HIS A 169 0.81 -2.93 -25.24
C HIS A 169 0.80 -4.17 -24.33
N SER A 170 1.96 -4.50 -23.78
CA SER A 170 2.09 -5.50 -22.72
C SER A 170 3.12 -5.03 -21.70
N LEU A 171 2.78 -5.14 -20.42
CA LEU A 171 3.71 -5.04 -19.31
C LEU A 171 4.12 -6.45 -18.92
N LYS A 172 5.41 -6.69 -18.74
CA LYS A 172 5.97 -7.95 -18.24
C LYS A 172 6.81 -7.67 -17.01
N CYS A 173 6.70 -8.52 -16.00
CA CYS A 173 7.59 -8.51 -14.85
C CYS A 173 8.22 -9.90 -14.72
N ASP A 174 9.56 -9.94 -14.78
CA ASP A 174 10.32 -11.18 -14.62
C ASP A 174 10.53 -11.54 -13.15
N GLU A 175 10.55 -10.55 -12.26
CA GLU A 175 10.66 -10.71 -10.81
C GLU A 175 9.36 -10.22 -10.13
N SER A 176 9.43 -9.32 -9.16
CA SER A 176 8.26 -8.69 -8.54
C SER A 176 8.18 -7.20 -8.84
N ALA A 177 6.96 -6.68 -9.02
CA ALA A 177 6.74 -5.24 -9.12
C ALA A 177 5.41 -4.84 -8.47
N THR A 178 5.38 -3.64 -7.90
CA THR A 178 4.14 -3.00 -7.43
C THR A 178 3.90 -1.75 -8.25
N LEU A 179 2.74 -1.68 -8.90
CA LEU A 179 2.33 -0.55 -9.73
C LEU A 179 1.12 0.16 -9.11
N ALA A 180 1.08 1.49 -9.21
CA ALA A 180 -0.19 2.22 -9.19
C ALA A 180 -0.66 2.39 -10.63
N VAL A 181 -1.91 2.01 -10.88
CA VAL A 181 -2.51 2.08 -12.22
C VAL A 181 -3.77 2.94 -12.15
N PHE A 182 -3.90 3.82 -13.13
CA PHE A 182 -5.08 4.63 -13.36
C PHE A 182 -5.61 4.29 -14.74
N GLU A 183 -6.92 4.08 -14.84
CA GLU A 183 -7.58 3.91 -16.13
C GLU A 183 -8.85 4.74 -16.19
N ARG A 184 -9.15 5.24 -17.39
CA ARG A 184 -10.31 6.08 -17.64
C ARG A 184 -10.80 5.83 -19.06
N ARG A 185 -12.12 5.94 -19.27
CA ARG A 185 -12.64 6.05 -20.65
C ARG A 185 -12.28 7.43 -21.19
N TYR A 186 -11.45 7.45 -22.23
CA TYR A 186 -10.94 8.68 -22.81
C TYR A 186 -12.07 9.54 -23.37
N ALA A 187 -12.05 10.83 -23.06
CA ALA A 187 -12.97 11.81 -23.62
C ALA A 187 -12.44 12.31 -24.98
N PHE A 188 -12.89 11.67 -26.06
CA PHE A 188 -12.49 12.04 -27.41
C PHE A 188 -12.86 13.49 -27.75
N LEU A 189 -11.92 14.17 -28.37
CA LEU A 189 -12.09 15.49 -28.97
C LEU A 189 -11.60 15.44 -30.42
N ASP A 190 -12.42 15.96 -31.34
CA ASP A 190 -12.13 15.92 -32.78
C ASP A 190 -10.74 16.50 -33.10
N ASN A 191 -10.00 15.80 -33.97
CA ASN A 191 -8.64 16.14 -34.39
C ASN A 191 -7.58 16.19 -33.27
N HIS A 192 -7.88 15.69 -32.08
CA HIS A 192 -6.94 15.61 -30.97
C HIS A 192 -6.68 14.14 -30.60
N MET A 193 -5.40 13.78 -30.57
CA MET A 193 -4.95 12.45 -30.19
C MET A 193 -3.84 12.55 -29.15
N THR A 194 -3.87 11.67 -28.17
CA THR A 194 -2.78 11.52 -27.21
C THR A 194 -1.69 10.62 -27.79
N GLY A 195 -0.45 10.85 -27.35
CA GLY A 195 0.69 10.02 -27.70
C GLY A 195 1.06 9.07 -26.56
N HIS A 196 1.66 7.93 -26.89
CA HIS A 196 2.31 7.08 -25.90
C HIS A 196 3.49 7.83 -25.27
N ILE A 197 3.53 7.86 -23.93
CA ILE A 197 4.58 8.56 -23.16
C ILE A 197 5.22 7.56 -22.21
N VAL A 198 6.55 7.58 -22.14
CA VAL A 198 7.34 6.93 -21.11
C VAL A 198 8.21 7.99 -20.44
N GLY A 199 8.29 7.97 -19.12
CA GLY A 199 9.07 8.94 -18.38
C GLY A 199 9.49 8.45 -17.00
N SER A 200 10.15 9.34 -16.28
CA SER A 200 10.55 9.18 -14.88
C SER A 200 10.37 10.53 -14.19
N THR A 201 9.97 10.54 -12.92
CA THR A 201 9.60 11.77 -12.19
C THR A 201 10.78 12.72 -12.06
N ASP A 202 11.96 12.19 -11.71
CA ASP A 202 13.23 12.92 -11.63
C ASP A 202 13.59 13.71 -12.91
N LYS A 203 13.11 13.26 -14.07
CA LYS A 203 13.31 13.92 -15.38
C LYS A 203 12.23 14.94 -15.73
N ARG A 204 11.26 15.19 -14.86
CA ARG A 204 10.23 16.22 -15.08
C ARG A 204 10.70 17.55 -14.46
N PRO A 205 10.51 18.68 -15.16
CA PRO A 205 10.87 19.96 -14.60
C PRO A 205 9.98 20.29 -13.41
N LEU A 206 10.56 20.96 -12.42
CA LEU A 206 9.81 21.67 -11.40
C LEU A 206 9.04 22.81 -12.06
N LEU A 207 7.77 22.93 -11.70
CA LEU A 207 6.90 24.01 -12.15
C LEU A 207 6.76 25.05 -11.06
N GLU A 208 6.61 26.30 -11.47
CA GLU A 208 6.23 27.37 -10.56
C GLU A 208 4.81 27.12 -10.02
N THR A 209 4.65 27.38 -8.72
CA THR A 209 3.40 27.24 -7.98
C THR A 209 3.06 28.57 -7.30
N PRO A 210 2.61 29.59 -8.06
CA PRO A 210 2.33 30.91 -7.50
C PRO A 210 1.33 30.82 -6.34
N GLY A 211 1.72 31.35 -5.18
CA GLY A 211 0.90 31.34 -3.97
C GLY A 211 0.95 30.03 -3.17
N GLU A 212 1.82 29.09 -3.52
CA GLU A 212 1.98 27.81 -2.81
C GLU A 212 3.47 27.51 -2.58
N VAL A 213 3.76 26.65 -1.60
CA VAL A 213 5.13 26.32 -1.17
C VAL A 213 5.64 24.97 -1.66
N PHE A 214 4.75 24.08 -2.13
CA PHE A 214 5.13 22.73 -2.56
C PHE A 214 5.86 22.72 -3.90
N GLU A 215 6.75 21.76 -4.07
CA GLU A 215 7.34 21.45 -5.38
C GLU A 215 6.32 20.71 -6.25
N LEU A 216 6.10 21.15 -7.49
CA LEU A 216 5.16 20.50 -8.42
C LEU A 216 5.85 19.96 -9.67
N ARG A 217 5.58 18.69 -9.98
CA ARG A 217 5.90 18.08 -11.28
C ARG A 217 4.63 17.54 -11.93
N LYS A 218 4.45 17.82 -13.23
CA LYS A 218 3.41 17.20 -14.07
C LYS A 218 4.03 16.07 -14.89
N LEU A 219 3.41 14.90 -14.86
CA LEU A 219 3.93 13.72 -15.57
C LEU A 219 3.45 13.68 -17.03
N LEU A 220 2.25 14.22 -17.31
CA LEU A 220 1.72 14.32 -18.68
C LEU A 220 1.79 15.76 -19.22
N PRO A 221 1.83 15.94 -20.55
CA PRO A 221 1.72 17.26 -21.16
C PRO A 221 0.43 17.98 -20.74
N ALA A 222 0.52 19.30 -20.53
CA ALA A 222 -0.64 20.16 -20.30
C ALA A 222 -1.24 20.65 -21.63
N SER A 223 -1.34 19.76 -22.62
CA SER A 223 -1.94 20.05 -23.92
C SER A 223 -3.36 19.49 -24.02
N ILE A 224 -4.16 20.09 -24.89
CA ILE A 224 -5.59 19.80 -25.06
C ILE A 224 -5.94 18.30 -25.21
N PRO A 225 -5.16 17.45 -25.91
CA PRO A 225 -5.53 16.04 -26.07
C PRO A 225 -5.58 15.26 -24.75
N TYR A 226 -4.85 15.67 -23.71
CA TYR A 226 -4.79 14.90 -22.45
C TYR A 226 -5.91 15.37 -21.50
N ASP A 227 -6.90 14.52 -21.27
CA ASP A 227 -8.09 14.85 -20.50
C ASP A 227 -7.92 14.73 -18.97
N PHE A 228 -6.74 14.28 -18.53
CA PHE A 228 -6.27 14.25 -17.14
C PHE A 228 -4.75 14.46 -17.06
N ASN A 229 -4.24 14.64 -15.85
CA ASN A 229 -2.80 14.68 -15.57
C ASN A 229 -2.49 13.98 -14.24
N ILE A 230 -1.24 13.56 -14.06
CA ILE A 230 -0.72 13.03 -12.80
C ILE A 230 0.31 14.00 -12.28
N HIS A 231 0.12 14.45 -11.04
CA HIS A 231 0.99 15.40 -10.38
C HIS A 231 1.76 14.69 -9.26
N ILE A 232 3.04 15.03 -9.12
CA ILE A 232 3.85 14.72 -7.94
C ILE A 232 4.05 16.04 -7.20
N MET A 233 3.70 16.04 -5.92
CA MET A 233 3.79 17.20 -5.05
C MET A 233 4.63 16.84 -3.83
N ASP A 234 5.75 17.55 -3.65
CA ASP A 234 6.63 17.35 -2.50
C ASP A 234 6.49 18.53 -1.53
N PHE A 235 6.35 18.22 -0.25
CA PHE A 235 6.25 19.18 0.84
C PHE A 235 7.40 18.95 1.82
N GLN A 236 8.10 20.01 2.20
CA GLN A 236 9.03 19.97 3.33
C GLN A 236 8.26 19.84 4.66
N PRO A 237 8.87 19.26 5.71
CA PRO A 237 8.22 19.16 7.01
C PRO A 237 7.74 20.53 7.52
N GLY A 238 6.43 20.66 7.74
CA GLY A 238 5.79 21.90 8.19
C GLY A 238 5.11 22.71 7.10
N GLU A 239 5.33 22.39 5.82
CA GLU A 239 4.61 23.00 4.70
C GLU A 239 3.19 22.44 4.58
N PHE A 240 2.28 23.28 4.09
CA PHE A 240 0.87 22.96 3.86
C PHE A 240 0.34 23.80 2.67
N LEU A 241 -0.82 23.41 2.15
CA LEU A 241 -1.50 24.19 1.10
C LEU A 241 -2.02 25.50 1.69
N ASN A 242 -1.77 26.61 1.01
CA ASN A 242 -2.29 27.90 1.45
C ASN A 242 -3.81 27.94 1.26
N VAL A 243 -4.50 28.57 2.21
CA VAL A 243 -5.92 28.89 2.04
C VAL A 243 -5.98 30.01 1.00
N LYS A 244 -6.63 29.75 -0.13
CA LYS A 244 -6.91 30.79 -1.12
C LYS A 244 -7.95 31.73 -0.52
N ASP A 245 -7.54 32.96 -0.23
CA ASP A 245 -8.44 34.07 0.10
C ASP A 245 -9.37 34.42 -1.07
#